data_AF-A0A965MBE7-F1
#
_entry.id   AF-A0A965MBE7-F1
#
_cell.length_a   1.000
_cell.length_b   1.000
_cell.length_c   1.000
_cell.angle_alpha   90.00
_cell.angle_beta   90.00
_cell.angle_gamma   90.00
#
_symmetry.space_group_name_H-M   'P 1'
#
loop_
_entity.id
_entity.type
_entity.pdbx_description
1 polymer ?
#
loop_
_entity_poly.entity_id
_entity_poly.type
_entity_poly.pdbx_seq_one_letter_code
_entity_poly.pdbx_strand_id
1 'polypeptide(L)' 'ATLFGFVFLSHQIGSFIGVWLGGYLHDVTGSYDLMWQAGVLMGVLAAVVHLPIDENPVVRLQKA' A
#
# COMPACT_ATOMS: atom_id res chain seq x y z
N ALA A 1 -9.12 -17.86 5.21
CA ALA A 1 -9.99 -16.80 5.76
C ALA A 1 -9.18 -15.70 6.45
N THR A 2 -8.38 -16.03 7.47
CA THR A 2 -7.68 -15.04 8.32
C THR A 2 -6.68 -14.12 7.59
N LEU A 3 -5.79 -14.67 6.76
CA LEU A 3 -4.81 -13.85 6.00
C LEU A 3 -5.51 -12.82 5.09
N PHE A 4 -6.53 -13.27 4.36
CA PHE A 4 -7.33 -12.39 3.50
C PHE A 4 -8.01 -11.28 4.31
N GLY A 5 -8.58 -11.61 5.47
CA GLY A 5 -9.19 -10.62 6.36
C GLY A 5 -8.21 -9.54 6.82
N PHE A 6 -6.98 -9.92 7.18
CA PHE A 6 -5.93 -8.97 7.53
C PHE A 6 -5.54 -8.07 6.34
N VAL A 7 -5.29 -8.65 5.17
CA VAL A 7 -4.97 -7.89 3.95
C VAL A 7 -6.08 -6.90 3.61
N PHE A 8 -7.33 -7.34 3.69
CA PHE A 8 -8.49 -6.50 3.40
C PHE A 8 -8.63 -5.36 4.41
N LEU A 9 -8.53 -5.63 5.71
CA LEU A 9 -8.60 -4.60 6.74
C LEU A 9 -7.50 -3.55 6.56
N SER A 10 -6.26 -3.98 6.33
CA SER A 10 -5.13 -3.08 6.07
C SER A 10 -5.38 -2.20 4.84
N HIS A 11 -5.96 -2.77 3.78
CA HIS A 11 -6.34 -2.03 2.58
C HIS A 11 -7.41 -0.97 2.87
N GLN A 12 -8.44 -1.30 3.66
CA GLN A 12 -9.50 -0.34 4.01
C GLN A 12 -8.96 0.83 4.84
N ILE A 13 -8.05 0.56 5.78
CA ILE A 13 -7.39 1.61 6.58
C ILE A 13 -6.57 2.53 5.67
N GLY A 14 -5.77 1.95 4.76
CA GLY A 14 -4.97 2.73 3.80
C GLY A 14 -5.83 3.58 2.87
N SER A 15 -6.93 3.03 2.34
CA SER A 15 -7.87 3.73 1.47
C SER A 15 -8.53 4.92 2.17
N PHE A 16 -9.01 4.70 3.41
CA PHE A 16 -9.58 5.77 4.22
C PHE A 16 -8.59 6.90 4.45
N ILE A 17 -7.37 6.58 4.92
CA ILE A 17 -6.34 7.57 5.20
C ILE A 17 -5.94 8.32 3.93
N GLY A 18 -5.77 7.62 2.81
CA GLY A 18 -5.35 8.22 1.53
C GLY A 18 -6.38 9.22 1.00
N VAL A 19 -7.67 8.85 0.96
CA VAL A 19 -8.73 9.74 0.47
C VAL A 19 -8.96 10.91 1.42
N TRP A 20 -8.99 10.66 2.74
CA TRP A 20 -9.16 11.72 3.74
C TRP A 20 -8.02 12.73 3.70
N LEU A 21 -6.76 12.26 3.63
CA LEU A 21 -5.59 13.12 3.56
C LEU A 21 -5.57 13.92 2.25
N GLY A 22 -5.98 13.32 1.13
CA GLY A 22 -6.11 14.02 -0.15
C GLY A 22 -7.07 15.21 -0.06
N GLY A 23 -8.26 15.00 0.52
CA GLY A 23 -9.23 16.08 0.77
C GLY A 23 -8.67 17.16 1.70
N TYR A 24 -8.10 16.76 2.84
CA TYR A 24 -7.51 17.69 3.81
C TYR A 24 -6.38 18.54 3.20
N LEU A 25 -5.44 17.93 2.48
CA LEU A 25 -4.34 18.66 1.85
C LEU A 25 -4.85 19.62 0.78
N HIS A 26 -5.86 19.22 0.01
CA HIS A 26 -6.48 20.11 -0.96
C HIS A 26 -7.22 21.27 -0.29
N ASP A 27 -7.94 21.04 0.81
CA ASP A 27 -8.64 22.11 1.54
C ASP A 27 -7.67 23.14 2.12
N VAL A 28 -6.50 22.70 2.58
CA VAL A 28 -5.48 23.57 3.20
C VAL A 28 -4.59 24.27 2.17
N THR A 29 -4.25 23.60 1.07
CA THR A 29 -3.25 24.09 0.10
C THR A 29 -3.83 24.52 -1.24
N GLY A 30 -5.06 24.14 -1.55
CA GLY A 30 -5.69 24.33 -2.86
C GLY A 30 -5.09 23.47 -3.98
N SER A 31 -4.20 22.52 -3.66
CA SER A 31 -3.53 21.66 -4.65
C SER A 31 -3.43 20.21 -4.17
N TYR A 32 -3.35 19.28 -5.13
CA TYR A 32 -3.08 17.86 -4.88
C TYR A 32 -1.60 17.49 -5.03
N ASP A 33 -0.71 18.44 -5.34
CA ASP A 33 0.71 18.14 -5.63
C ASP A 33 1.39 17.37 -4.48
N LEU A 34 1.12 17.74 -3.23
CA LEU A 34 1.64 17.03 -2.07
C LEU A 34 1.11 15.58 -1.99
N MET A 35 -0.15 15.35 -2.35
CA MET A 35 -0.74 14.01 -2.40
C MET A 35 -0.11 13.16 -3.51
N TRP A 36 0.15 13.77 -4.67
CA TRP A 36 0.84 13.11 -5.77
C TRP A 36 2.27 12.72 -5.40
N GLN A 37 3.03 13.63 -4.77
CA GLN A 37 4.37 13.33 -4.27
C GLN A 37 4.36 12.22 -3.22
N ALA A 38 3.40 12.23 -2.29
CA ALA A 38 3.21 11.16 -1.32
C ALA A 38 2.93 9.81 -2.00
N GLY A 39 2.10 9.80 -3.06
CA GLY A 39 1.84 8.62 -3.89
C GLY A 39 3.09 8.06 -4.56
N VAL A 40 3.93 8.93 -5.13
CA VAL A 40 5.23 8.53 -5.71
C VAL A 40 6.14 7.91 -4.65
N LEU A 41 6.29 8.56 -3.50
CA LEU A 41 7.10 8.04 -2.39
C LEU A 41 6.60 6.67 -1.92
N MET A 42 5.28 6.52 -1.74
CA MET A 42 4.67 5.24 -1.36
C MET A 42 4.89 4.15 -2.40
N GLY A 43 4.83 4.48 -3.69
CA GLY A 43 5.13 3.53 -4.78
C GLY A 43 6.58 3.05 -4.76
N VAL A 44 7.53 3.95 -4.51
CA VAL A 44 8.95 3.59 -4.37
C VAL A 44 9.18 2.72 -3.13
N LEU A 45 8.59 3.08 -1.98
CA LEU A 45 8.66 2.27 -0.76
C LEU A 45 8.07 0.88 -0.97
N ALA A 46 6.93 0.78 -1.65
CA ALA A 46 6.33 -0.49 -2.02
C ALA A 46 7.31 -1.32 -2.84
N ALA A 47 7.89 -0.77 -3.92
CA ALA A 47 8.87 -1.48 -4.73
C ALA A 47 10.04 -2.01 -3.88
N VAL A 48 10.64 -1.17 -3.04
CA VAL A 48 11.77 -1.54 -2.16
C VAL A 48 11.39 -2.68 -1.19
N VAL A 49 10.20 -2.62 -0.59
CA VAL A 49 9.71 -3.68 0.32
C VAL A 49 9.48 -5.01 -0.41
N HIS A 50 9.15 -4.96 -1.71
CA HIS A 50 8.94 -6.18 -2.51
C HIS A 50 10.25 -6.78 -3.05
N LEU A 51 11.32 -6.00 -3.21
CA LEU A 51 12.62 -6.49 -3.72
C LEU A 51 13.19 -7.74 -3.01
N PRO A 52 13.15 -7.87 -1.67
CA PRO A 52 13.71 -9.04 -0.98
C PRO A 52 12.76 -10.24 -0.90
N ILE A 53 11.59 -10.21 -1.56
CA ILE A 53 10.65 -11.33 -1.52
C ILE A 53 11.21 -12.53 -2.29
N ASP A 54 11.29 -13.68 -1.62
CA ASP A 54 11.60 -14.95 -2.26
C ASP A 54 10.37 -15.47 -3.02
N GLU A 55 10.47 -15.54 -4.34
CA GLU A 55 9.41 -16.02 -5.23
C GLU A 55 9.38 -17.54 -5.36
N ASN A 56 10.35 -18.26 -4.78
CA ASN A 56 10.35 -19.71 -4.80
C ASN A 56 9.14 -20.28 -4.04
N PRO A 57 8.52 -21.37 -4.53
CA PRO A 57 7.44 -22.02 -3.81
C PRO A 57 7.92 -22.49 -2.44
N VAL A 58 7.06 -22.36 -1.43
CA VAL A 58 7.33 -22.98 -0.12
C VAL A 58 7.50 -24.49 -0.27
N VAL A 59 8.36 -25.10 0.56
CA VAL A 59 8.77 -26.52 0.49
C VAL A 59 7.60 -27.50 0.31
N ARG A 60 6.44 -27.23 0.91
CA ARG A 60 5.24 -28.06 0.76
C ARG A 60 4.69 -28.10 -0.67
N LEU A 61 4.78 -27.00 -1.40
CA LEU A 61 4.31 -26.88 -2.79
C LEU A 61 5.33 -27.41 -3.79
N GLN A 62 6.62 -27.53 -3.42
CA GLN A 62 7.66 -28.07 -4.28
C GLN A 62 7.57 -29.60 -4.46
N LYS A 63 6.89 -30.29 -3.52
CA LYS A 63 6.76 -31.76 -3.49
C LYS A 63 5.42 -32.27 -4.07
N ALA A 64 4.51 -31.37 -4.39
CA ALA A 64 3.22 -31.69 -5.02
C ALA A 64 3.38 -31.68 -6.55
#